data_AF-H3GNI1-F1
#
_entry.id   AF-H3GNI1-F1
#
_cell.length_a   1.000
_cell.length_b   1.000
_cell.length_c   1.000
_cell.angle_alpha   90.00
_cell.angle_beta   90.00
_cell.angle_gamma   90.00
#
_symmetry.space_group_name_H-M   'P 1'
#
loop_
_entity.id
_entity.type
_entity.pdbx_description
1 polymer ?
#
loop_
_entity_poly.entity_id
_entity_poly.type
_entity_poly.pdbx_seq_one_letter_code
_entity_poly.pdbx_strand_id
1 'polypeptide(L)'
;MMVTCTSVLVVAVALMAASADAHSKMSLPKPTWIYEGGTNSPAGTIDSSNVLPAPDGMGYEGDPLSNNEAYWTAFNASKYTSLKELVWKNEVVNTDSIYGTATIECGFSWTNGTARDLPDEVQWDKLTTGHDGPCEIWCDDTLAFSDQNCAVNYPDTPASFPYDKAACEGKSMLTAIWLAVHSPPWQVFTNCAPLSGATSTSSDSTSSTASSTTTTATTATTTPTTTPSATTKAPATSTTSSNGGEAASEASTAADYDTASAASEGTEASTTSASADVATTETEAPATTTTTSTTSPSTTTTTTAKCSRRRS
;
A
#
# COMPACT_ATOMS: atom_id res chain seq x y z
N MET A 1 6.43 -74.31 -1.76
CA MET A 1 7.43 -73.26 -2.09
C MET A 1 6.94 -72.68 -3.41
N MET A 2 6.52 -71.43 -3.58
CA MET A 2 6.78 -70.17 -2.89
C MET A 2 5.47 -69.39 -2.71
N VAL A 3 5.35 -68.69 -1.58
CA VAL A 3 4.37 -67.63 -1.36
C VAL A 3 4.94 -66.37 -2.01
N THR A 4 4.31 -65.85 -3.05
CA THR A 4 4.63 -64.53 -3.59
C THR A 4 3.65 -63.52 -3.03
N CYS A 5 4.07 -62.84 -1.96
CA CYS A 5 3.44 -61.62 -1.47
C CYS A 5 3.74 -60.48 -2.45
N THR A 6 2.73 -60.03 -3.19
CA THR A 6 2.78 -58.76 -3.91
C THR A 6 2.51 -57.63 -2.92
N SER A 7 3.57 -56.99 -2.45
CA SER A 7 3.49 -55.74 -1.69
C SER A 7 3.06 -54.61 -2.64
N VAL A 8 1.81 -54.16 -2.50
CA VAL A 8 1.33 -52.94 -3.16
C VAL A 8 1.79 -51.74 -2.32
N LEU A 9 2.79 -51.02 -2.80
CA LEU A 9 3.20 -49.72 -2.25
C LEU A 9 2.26 -48.66 -2.82
N VAL A 10 1.30 -48.21 -2.02
CA VAL A 10 0.50 -47.01 -2.31
C VAL A 10 1.27 -45.80 -1.75
N VAL A 11 1.88 -45.01 -2.63
CA VAL A 11 2.46 -43.71 -2.25
C VAL A 11 1.36 -42.67 -2.38
N ALA A 12 0.82 -42.21 -1.25
CA ALA A 12 -0.10 -41.07 -1.21
C ALA A 12 0.74 -39.78 -1.16
N VAL A 13 0.81 -39.05 -2.27
CA VAL A 13 1.40 -37.71 -2.31
C VAL A 13 0.32 -36.72 -1.89
N ALA A 14 0.39 -36.24 -0.65
CA ALA A 14 -0.43 -35.12 -0.19
C ALA A 14 0.23 -33.81 -0.69
N LEU A 15 -0.31 -33.22 -1.77
CA LEU A 15 0.01 -31.84 -2.12
C LEU A 15 -0.67 -30.91 -1.11
N MET A 16 0.09 -30.42 -0.14
CA MET A 16 -0.28 -29.22 0.62
C MET A 16 -0.05 -28.02 -0.30
N ALA A 17 -1.11 -27.54 -0.97
CA ALA A 17 -1.07 -26.24 -1.61
C ALA A 17 -1.04 -25.18 -0.49
N ALA A 18 0.15 -24.63 -0.21
CA ALA A 18 0.24 -23.42 0.57
C ALA A 18 -0.41 -22.30 -0.24
N SER A 19 -1.60 -21.85 0.15
CA SER A 19 -2.20 -20.65 -0.41
C SER A 19 -1.35 -19.46 0.04
N ALA A 20 -0.51 -18.95 -0.86
CA ALA A 20 0.15 -17.68 -0.64
C ALA A 20 -0.91 -16.58 -0.71
N ASP A 21 -1.34 -16.06 0.44
CA ASP A 21 -2.25 -14.92 0.52
C ASP A 21 -1.49 -13.64 0.12
N ALA A 22 -1.34 -13.35 -1.17
CA ALA A 22 -0.44 -12.30 -1.69
C ALA A 22 -1.00 -10.86 -1.60
N HIS A 23 -1.99 -10.59 -0.74
CA HIS A 23 -2.73 -9.34 -0.72
C HIS A 23 -2.05 -8.26 0.14
N SER A 24 -1.68 -7.12 -0.48
CA SER A 24 -1.20 -5.92 0.22
C SER A 24 -2.40 -5.12 0.74
N LYS A 25 -2.64 -5.21 2.05
CA LYS A 25 -3.88 -4.68 2.66
C LYS A 25 -3.70 -4.32 4.14
N MET A 26 -4.46 -3.36 4.61
CA MET A 26 -4.70 -3.17 6.04
C MET A 26 -5.43 -4.40 6.60
N SER A 27 -4.83 -5.05 7.59
CA SER A 27 -5.36 -6.23 8.28
C SER A 27 -5.99 -5.90 9.63
N LEU A 28 -5.56 -4.80 10.27
CA LEU A 28 -6.12 -4.30 11.53
C LEU A 28 -6.16 -2.75 11.56
N PRO A 29 -7.30 -2.12 11.86
CA PRO A 29 -8.62 -2.72 12.01
C PRO A 29 -9.09 -3.35 10.69
N LYS A 30 -9.71 -4.53 10.74
CA LYS A 30 -10.07 -5.30 9.53
C LYS A 30 -11.08 -4.53 8.66
N PRO A 31 -10.71 -4.07 7.44
CA PRO A 31 -11.67 -3.45 6.54
C PRO A 31 -12.78 -4.41 6.12
N THR A 32 -13.87 -3.86 5.60
CA THR A 32 -14.86 -4.66 4.88
C THR A 32 -14.55 -4.62 3.39
N TRP A 33 -14.57 -5.82 2.79
CA TRP A 33 -14.24 -6.07 1.41
C TRP A 33 -15.32 -6.94 0.78
N ILE A 34 -15.33 -7.03 -0.55
CA ILE A 34 -16.17 -8.01 -1.25
C ILE A 34 -15.77 -9.46 -0.95
N TYR A 35 -14.46 -9.74 -0.80
CA TYR A 35 -13.92 -11.02 -0.32
C TYR A 35 -13.13 -10.84 0.96
N GLU A 36 -13.24 -11.77 1.90
CA GLU A 36 -12.58 -11.66 3.21
C GLU A 36 -11.06 -11.48 3.12
N GLY A 37 -10.44 -11.96 2.04
CA GLY A 37 -9.01 -11.85 1.78
C GLY A 37 -8.54 -10.46 1.33
N GLY A 38 -9.43 -9.51 1.04
CA GLY A 38 -9.03 -8.22 0.45
C GLY A 38 -8.40 -8.39 -0.94
N THR A 39 -7.72 -7.36 -1.45
CA THR A 39 -7.10 -7.35 -2.78
C THR A 39 -5.58 -7.09 -2.71
N ASN A 40 -4.85 -7.57 -3.71
CA ASN A 40 -3.41 -7.35 -3.89
C ASN A 40 -3.16 -6.24 -4.93
N SER A 41 -4.23 -5.79 -5.60
CA SER A 41 -4.16 -4.75 -6.61
C SER A 41 -4.05 -3.37 -5.96
N PRO A 42 -3.22 -2.46 -6.51
CA PRO A 42 -3.24 -1.08 -6.09
C PRO A 42 -4.61 -0.45 -6.37
N ALA A 43 -5.08 0.38 -5.44
CA ALA A 43 -6.32 1.15 -5.56
C ALA A 43 -6.27 2.13 -6.74
N GLY A 44 -5.09 2.60 -7.10
CA GLY A 44 -4.89 3.53 -8.19
C GLY A 44 -3.42 3.76 -8.50
N THR A 45 -3.17 4.70 -9.40
CA THR A 45 -1.83 5.07 -9.82
C THR A 45 -1.64 6.58 -9.84
N ILE A 46 -0.39 7.03 -9.76
CA ILE A 46 0.01 8.44 -9.89
C ILE A 46 1.07 8.55 -10.98
N ASP A 47 0.85 9.45 -11.94
CA ASP A 47 1.87 9.87 -12.90
C ASP A 47 2.93 10.72 -12.18
N SER A 48 3.97 10.04 -11.70
CA SER A 48 5.06 10.64 -10.93
C SER A 48 5.74 11.77 -11.68
N SER A 49 5.92 11.64 -13.00
CA SER A 49 6.62 12.62 -13.83
C SER A 49 5.89 13.96 -13.93
N ASN A 50 4.56 13.94 -13.91
CA ASN A 50 3.72 15.13 -13.96
C ASN A 50 3.45 15.72 -12.58
N VAL A 51 3.30 14.87 -11.56
CA VAL A 51 2.86 15.29 -10.21
C VAL A 51 4.03 15.77 -9.35
N LEU A 52 5.14 15.04 -9.38
CA LEU A 52 6.39 15.36 -8.69
C LEU A 52 7.56 15.10 -9.65
N PRO A 53 7.87 16.03 -10.58
CA PRO A 53 9.00 15.85 -11.49
C PRO A 53 10.29 15.50 -10.73
N ALA A 54 11.05 14.54 -11.26
CA ALA A 54 12.28 14.08 -10.61
C ALA A 54 13.27 15.25 -10.42
N PRO A 55 13.92 15.37 -9.26
CA PRO A 55 14.94 16.38 -9.04
C PRO A 55 16.14 16.21 -9.98
N ASP A 56 16.87 17.29 -10.23
CA ASP A 56 18.06 17.26 -11.09
C ASP A 56 19.08 16.21 -10.61
N GLY A 57 19.46 15.30 -11.51
CA GLY A 57 20.41 14.22 -11.22
C GLY A 57 19.83 13.01 -10.48
N MET A 58 18.53 13.01 -10.20
CA MET A 58 17.78 11.88 -9.63
C MET A 58 16.79 11.29 -10.64
N GLY A 59 16.16 10.17 -10.28
CA GLY A 59 15.14 9.54 -11.10
C GLY A 59 14.27 8.58 -10.29
N TYR A 60 13.19 8.10 -10.92
CA TYR A 60 12.28 7.12 -10.34
C TYR A 60 12.40 5.72 -10.94
N GLU A 61 13.34 5.52 -11.86
CA GLU A 61 13.59 4.25 -12.58
C GLU A 61 14.84 3.52 -12.03
N GLY A 62 15.37 3.98 -10.89
CA GLY A 62 16.53 3.40 -10.22
C GLY A 62 16.17 2.25 -9.29
N ASP A 63 17.03 1.97 -8.32
CA ASP A 63 16.69 1.04 -7.24
C ASP A 63 15.65 1.65 -6.26
N PRO A 64 14.89 0.81 -5.54
CA PRO A 64 13.79 1.30 -4.70
C PRO A 64 14.18 2.35 -3.65
N LEU A 65 15.36 2.24 -3.05
CA LEU A 65 15.84 3.21 -2.05
C LEU A 65 16.16 4.56 -2.71
N SER A 66 16.87 4.53 -3.84
CA SER A 66 17.15 5.75 -4.62
C SER A 66 15.88 6.42 -5.13
N ASN A 67 14.87 5.63 -5.54
CA ASN A 67 13.58 6.17 -5.99
C ASN A 67 12.82 6.83 -4.82
N ASN A 68 12.89 6.24 -3.62
CA ASN A 68 12.30 6.84 -2.42
C ASN A 68 13.05 8.13 -1.99
N GLU A 69 14.37 8.18 -2.13
CA GLU A 69 15.15 9.40 -1.90
C GLU A 69 14.76 10.52 -2.89
N ALA A 70 14.61 10.17 -4.17
CA ALA A 70 14.14 11.10 -5.20
C ALA A 70 12.72 11.60 -4.89
N TYR A 71 11.81 10.69 -4.47
CA TYR A 71 10.45 11.03 -4.05
C TYR A 71 10.47 12.07 -2.93
N TRP A 72 11.21 11.81 -1.84
CA TRP A 72 11.23 12.71 -0.69
C TRP A 72 11.87 14.05 -1.01
N THR A 73 12.90 14.06 -1.86
CA THR A 73 13.50 15.31 -2.35
C THR A 73 12.48 16.14 -3.13
N ALA A 74 11.72 15.53 -4.04
CA ALA A 74 10.67 16.22 -4.80
C ALA A 74 9.49 16.63 -3.92
N PHE A 75 9.02 15.75 -3.03
CA PHE A 75 7.89 15.99 -2.13
C PHE A 75 8.16 17.16 -1.19
N ASN A 76 9.35 17.21 -0.58
CA ASN A 76 9.75 18.29 0.33
C ASN A 76 9.91 19.65 -0.38
N ALA A 77 10.21 19.64 -1.69
CA ALA A 77 10.23 20.85 -2.52
C ALA A 77 8.85 21.22 -3.08
N SER A 78 7.85 20.35 -2.91
CA SER A 78 6.51 20.52 -3.44
C SER A 78 5.62 21.37 -2.52
N LYS A 79 4.36 21.55 -2.94
CA LYS A 79 3.32 22.22 -2.15
C LYS A 79 2.52 21.28 -1.25
N TYR A 80 2.68 19.96 -1.42
CA TYR A 80 1.92 18.98 -0.67
C TYR A 80 2.43 18.93 0.76
N THR A 81 1.50 18.86 1.71
CA THR A 81 1.81 18.84 3.14
C THR A 81 1.69 17.45 3.75
N SER A 82 1.08 16.51 3.03
CA SER A 82 0.89 15.12 3.42
C SER A 82 0.82 14.19 2.22
N LEU A 83 1.07 12.90 2.45
CA LEU A 83 0.84 11.85 1.47
C LEU A 83 -0.64 11.81 1.08
N LYS A 84 -1.57 11.91 2.05
CA LYS A 84 -3.01 11.96 1.76
C LYS A 84 -3.36 13.05 0.76
N GLU A 85 -2.86 14.27 0.94
CA GLU A 85 -3.12 15.38 0.02
C GLU A 85 -2.57 15.11 -1.39
N LEU A 86 -1.35 14.57 -1.48
CA LEU A 86 -0.74 14.21 -2.76
C LEU A 86 -1.55 13.11 -3.47
N VAL A 87 -1.92 12.05 -2.75
CA VAL A 87 -2.63 10.91 -3.31
C VAL A 87 -4.03 11.33 -3.74
N TRP A 88 -4.83 11.90 -2.84
CA TRP A 88 -6.23 12.21 -3.11
C TRP A 88 -6.45 13.23 -4.23
N LYS A 89 -5.44 14.06 -4.49
CA LYS A 89 -5.52 15.06 -5.57
C LYS A 89 -5.15 14.51 -6.95
N ASN A 90 -4.29 13.49 -7.02
CA ASN A 90 -3.65 13.08 -8.27
C ASN A 90 -3.85 11.61 -8.64
N GLU A 91 -4.38 10.79 -7.73
CA GLU A 91 -4.65 9.38 -7.99
C GLU A 91 -5.67 9.21 -9.12
N VAL A 92 -5.29 8.38 -10.08
CA VAL A 92 -6.22 7.79 -11.05
C VAL A 92 -6.59 6.41 -10.52
N VAL A 93 -7.83 6.28 -10.03
CA VAL A 93 -8.33 5.04 -9.42
C VAL A 93 -8.45 3.91 -10.44
N ASN A 94 -8.16 2.69 -10.00
CA ASN A 94 -8.28 1.48 -10.80
C ASN A 94 -9.70 0.91 -10.72
N THR A 95 -10.09 0.23 -11.80
CA THR A 95 -11.27 -0.64 -11.83
C THR A 95 -10.81 -2.07 -11.99
N ASP A 96 -11.25 -2.92 -11.08
CA ASP A 96 -11.02 -4.35 -11.11
C ASP A 96 -12.33 -5.09 -11.43
N SER A 97 -12.24 -6.18 -12.20
CA SER A 97 -13.42 -6.95 -12.63
C SER A 97 -14.19 -7.61 -11.48
N ILE A 98 -13.50 -7.86 -10.38
CA ILE A 98 -13.99 -8.54 -9.19
C ILE A 98 -14.35 -7.52 -8.11
N TYR A 99 -13.45 -6.56 -7.83
CA TYR A 99 -13.63 -5.58 -6.75
C TYR A 99 -14.41 -4.33 -7.14
N GLY A 100 -14.69 -4.12 -8.44
CA GLY A 100 -15.33 -2.92 -8.95
C GLY A 100 -14.33 -1.76 -9.07
N THR A 101 -14.83 -0.52 -9.02
CA THR A 101 -13.97 0.67 -9.07
C THR A 101 -13.56 1.09 -7.66
N ALA A 102 -12.26 1.29 -7.44
CA ALA A 102 -11.74 1.83 -6.20
C ALA A 102 -12.23 3.27 -5.97
N THR A 103 -12.24 3.67 -4.69
CA THR A 103 -12.50 5.04 -4.25
C THR A 103 -11.21 5.67 -3.75
N ILE A 104 -11.10 6.99 -3.83
CA ILE A 104 -9.94 7.73 -3.34
C ILE A 104 -9.79 7.54 -1.82
N GLU A 105 -10.90 7.52 -1.08
CA GLU A 105 -10.90 7.53 0.38
C GLU A 105 -10.65 6.15 1.01
N CYS A 106 -10.98 5.08 0.29
CA CYS A 106 -11.02 3.72 0.82
C CYS A 106 -10.46 2.64 -0.12
N GLY A 107 -9.94 3.02 -1.29
CA GLY A 107 -9.56 2.06 -2.33
C GLY A 107 -10.69 1.10 -2.64
N PHE A 108 -10.41 -0.20 -2.58
CA PHE A 108 -11.40 -1.26 -2.79
C PHE A 108 -12.17 -1.68 -1.51
N SER A 109 -11.84 -1.09 -0.35
CA SER A 109 -12.57 -1.34 0.90
C SER A 109 -13.82 -0.46 0.98
N TRP A 110 -14.79 -0.85 1.81
CA TRP A 110 -16.08 -0.18 1.86
C TRP A 110 -16.13 0.93 2.92
N THR A 111 -16.48 2.14 2.48
CA THR A 111 -16.78 3.30 3.35
C THR A 111 -17.96 3.04 4.29
N ASN A 112 -18.89 2.18 3.89
CA ASN A 112 -20.06 1.75 4.69
C ASN A 112 -19.92 0.31 5.19
N GLY A 113 -18.67 -0.12 5.43
CA GLY A 113 -18.35 -1.42 6.00
C GLY A 113 -18.78 -1.60 7.46
N THR A 114 -18.40 -2.74 8.02
CA THR A 114 -18.59 -3.05 9.45
C THR A 114 -17.70 -2.13 10.29
N ALA A 115 -18.30 -1.38 11.21
CA ALA A 115 -17.56 -0.55 12.16
C ALA A 115 -16.64 -1.39 13.06
N ARG A 116 -15.43 -0.87 13.32
CA ARG A 116 -14.38 -1.52 14.09
C ARG A 116 -14.00 -0.65 15.30
N ASP A 117 -13.70 -1.30 16.40
CA ASP A 117 -13.10 -0.61 17.54
C ASP A 117 -11.67 -0.19 17.19
N LEU A 118 -11.16 0.84 17.88
CA LEU A 118 -9.79 1.28 17.72
C LEU A 118 -8.82 0.20 18.24
N PRO A 119 -7.97 -0.38 17.39
CA PRO A 119 -6.95 -1.33 17.85
C PRO A 119 -5.85 -0.61 18.63
N ASP A 120 -4.92 -1.35 19.23
CA ASP A 120 -3.75 -0.74 19.87
C ASP A 120 -2.67 -0.34 18.85
N GLU A 121 -2.62 -1.05 17.72
CA GLU A 121 -1.77 -0.75 16.57
C GLU A 121 -2.57 -0.96 15.28
N VAL A 122 -2.21 -0.24 14.22
CA VAL A 122 -2.72 -0.53 12.88
C VAL A 122 -1.78 -1.52 12.22
N GLN A 123 -2.34 -2.53 11.56
CA GLN A 123 -1.55 -3.56 10.88
C GLN A 123 -1.78 -3.56 9.38
N TRP A 124 -0.69 -3.73 8.63
CA TRP A 124 -0.69 -3.89 7.19
C TRP A 124 -0.03 -5.21 6.80
N ASP A 125 -0.76 -6.05 6.10
CA ASP A 125 -0.24 -7.28 5.54
C ASP A 125 0.47 -6.99 4.22
N LYS A 126 1.74 -7.39 4.12
CA LYS A 126 2.57 -7.36 2.90
C LYS A 126 2.84 -6.00 2.26
N LEU A 127 3.66 -5.18 2.93
CA LEU A 127 4.33 -4.00 2.32
C LEU A 127 5.44 -4.36 1.30
N THR A 128 5.50 -5.62 0.85
CA THR A 128 6.39 -6.21 -0.18
C THR A 128 7.77 -5.56 -0.31
N THR A 129 8.82 -6.24 0.15
CA THR A 129 10.21 -5.78 -0.01
C THR A 129 10.52 -5.32 -1.43
N GLY A 130 11.14 -4.14 -1.57
CA GLY A 130 11.42 -3.50 -2.85
C GLY A 130 10.30 -2.62 -3.38
N HIS A 131 9.16 -2.52 -2.68
CA HIS A 131 8.09 -1.55 -2.93
C HIS A 131 8.22 -0.35 -1.99
N ASP A 132 9.44 0.16 -1.85
CA ASP A 132 9.78 1.28 -0.99
C ASP A 132 8.87 2.48 -1.21
N GLY A 133 8.56 3.19 -0.13
CA GLY A 133 7.74 4.38 -0.19
C GLY A 133 7.02 4.74 1.11
N PRO A 134 6.47 5.96 1.17
CA PRO A 134 5.87 6.50 2.38
C PRO A 134 4.52 5.84 2.70
N CYS A 135 4.14 5.90 3.97
CA CYS A 135 2.77 5.61 4.37
C CYS A 135 2.27 6.57 5.45
N GLU A 136 0.96 6.74 5.51
CA GLU A 136 0.27 7.53 6.52
C GLU A 136 -0.98 6.78 7.01
N ILE A 137 -1.34 7.01 8.27
CA ILE A 137 -2.63 6.61 8.84
C ILE A 137 -3.35 7.87 9.31
N TRP A 138 -4.61 7.96 8.92
CA TRP A 138 -5.51 9.05 9.21
C TRP A 138 -6.74 8.55 9.94
N CYS A 139 -7.23 9.35 10.87
CA CYS A 139 -8.55 9.19 11.46
C CYS A 139 -9.37 10.42 11.12
N ASP A 140 -10.34 10.26 10.20
CA ASP A 140 -10.97 11.34 9.44
C ASP A 140 -9.91 12.31 8.85
N ASP A 141 -9.84 13.54 9.36
CA ASP A 141 -8.89 14.57 8.94
C ASP A 141 -7.68 14.73 9.86
N THR A 142 -7.49 13.80 10.80
CA THR A 142 -6.37 13.84 11.76
C THR A 142 -5.31 12.82 11.38
N LEU A 143 -4.08 13.29 11.11
CA LEU A 143 -2.92 12.42 10.88
C LEU A 143 -2.54 11.76 12.21
N ALA A 144 -2.58 10.43 12.25
CA ALA A 144 -2.27 9.65 13.45
C ALA A 144 -0.92 8.93 13.35
N PHE A 145 -0.39 8.74 12.14
CA PHE A 145 0.92 8.13 11.91
C PHE A 145 1.46 8.51 10.52
N SER A 146 2.77 8.69 10.41
CA SER A 146 3.46 8.79 9.13
C SER A 146 4.86 8.20 9.22
N ASP A 147 5.33 7.63 8.12
CA ASP A 147 6.71 7.18 7.99
C ASP A 147 7.20 7.32 6.53
N GLN A 148 8.51 7.52 6.39
CA GLN A 148 9.14 7.82 5.10
C GLN A 148 9.36 6.60 4.20
N ASN A 149 9.44 5.40 4.76
CA ASN A 149 9.62 4.17 4.01
C ASN A 149 9.09 2.96 4.80
N CYS A 150 7.78 2.74 4.72
CA CYS A 150 7.13 1.74 5.57
C CYS A 150 7.56 0.31 5.25
N ALA A 151 7.82 0.00 3.99
CA ALA A 151 8.29 -1.31 3.55
C ALA A 151 9.65 -1.69 4.14
N VAL A 152 10.51 -0.70 4.42
CA VAL A 152 11.84 -0.90 5.02
C VAL A 152 11.78 -0.84 6.54
N ASN A 153 11.06 0.14 7.09
CA ASN A 153 11.05 0.40 8.52
C ASN A 153 10.15 -0.57 9.31
N TYR A 154 9.17 -1.19 8.65
CA TYR A 154 8.25 -2.16 9.22
C TYR A 154 8.21 -3.44 8.37
N PRO A 155 9.28 -4.26 8.39
CA PRO A 155 9.46 -5.40 7.48
C PRO A 155 8.63 -6.65 7.86
N ASP A 156 7.97 -6.63 9.02
CA ASP A 156 7.15 -7.75 9.49
C ASP A 156 5.90 -7.94 8.62
N THR A 157 5.30 -9.12 8.69
CA THR A 157 4.07 -9.45 7.95
C THR A 157 3.09 -10.14 8.90
N PRO A 158 2.06 -9.42 9.40
CA PRO A 158 1.77 -8.03 9.10
C PRO A 158 2.74 -7.03 9.78
N ALA A 159 3.00 -5.91 9.12
CA ALA A 159 3.67 -4.74 9.67
C ALA A 159 2.76 -4.11 10.73
N SER A 160 3.32 -3.70 11.87
CA SER A 160 2.57 -3.07 12.97
C SER A 160 3.00 -1.61 13.15
N PHE A 161 2.06 -0.68 13.03
CA PHE A 161 2.31 0.76 13.07
C PHE A 161 1.85 1.36 14.40
N PRO A 162 2.77 2.03 15.14
CA PRO A 162 2.43 2.73 16.37
C PRO A 162 1.78 4.09 16.04
N TYR A 163 0.46 4.07 15.88
CA TYR A 163 -0.34 5.28 15.60
C TYR A 163 -0.82 5.98 16.88
N ASP A 164 -1.12 7.28 16.78
CA ASP A 164 -1.78 8.03 17.85
C ASP A 164 -3.27 7.63 17.96
N LYS A 165 -3.51 6.58 18.74
CA LYS A 165 -4.87 6.08 19.04
C LYS A 165 -5.77 7.15 19.66
N ALA A 166 -5.23 8.02 20.51
CA ALA A 166 -6.01 9.05 21.18
C ALA A 166 -6.52 10.11 20.18
N ALA A 167 -5.71 10.45 19.17
CA ALA A 167 -6.14 11.33 18.08
C ALA A 167 -7.33 10.77 17.27
N CYS A 168 -7.55 9.45 17.34
CA CYS A 168 -8.61 8.74 16.64
C CYS A 168 -9.89 8.54 17.48
N GLU A 169 -9.90 8.89 18.76
CA GLU A 169 -11.09 8.77 19.59
C GLU A 169 -12.23 9.65 19.07
N GLY A 170 -13.42 9.05 18.92
CA GLY A 170 -14.62 9.72 18.42
C GLY A 170 -14.61 10.04 16.92
N LYS A 171 -13.60 9.59 16.17
CA LYS A 171 -13.55 9.68 14.69
C LYS A 171 -14.40 8.60 14.04
N SER A 172 -14.75 8.80 12.77
CA SER A 172 -15.68 7.95 12.03
C SER A 172 -15.01 6.94 11.11
N MET A 173 -13.80 7.25 10.64
CA MET A 173 -13.08 6.44 9.68
C MET A 173 -11.60 6.41 10.03
N LEU A 174 -10.98 5.23 9.96
CA LEU A 174 -9.54 5.09 9.86
C LEU A 174 -9.18 4.80 8.41
N THR A 175 -8.26 5.57 7.83
CA THR A 175 -7.73 5.38 6.48
C THR A 175 -6.22 5.20 6.54
N ALA A 176 -5.72 4.11 5.98
CA ALA A 176 -4.30 3.84 5.80
C ALA A 176 -3.94 3.98 4.32
N ILE A 177 -2.87 4.72 4.03
CA ILE A 177 -2.37 5.01 2.68
C ILE A 177 -0.92 4.59 2.62
N TRP A 178 -0.58 3.73 1.66
CA TRP A 178 0.79 3.41 1.30
C TRP A 178 1.00 3.73 -0.19
N LEU A 179 2.07 4.45 -0.51
CA LEU A 179 2.46 4.76 -1.88
C LEU A 179 3.76 4.02 -2.18
N ALA A 180 3.71 3.03 -3.05
CA ALA A 180 4.91 2.34 -3.51
C ALA A 180 5.54 3.12 -4.67
N VAL A 181 6.77 3.59 -4.48
CA VAL A 181 7.50 4.45 -5.43
C VAL A 181 8.62 3.73 -6.18
N HIS A 182 8.62 2.39 -6.15
CA HIS A 182 9.63 1.53 -6.77
C HIS A 182 9.81 1.74 -8.27
N SER A 183 8.75 2.10 -9.00
CA SER A 183 8.81 2.54 -10.40
C SER A 183 7.57 3.34 -10.79
N PRO A 184 7.63 4.20 -11.83
CA PRO A 184 6.47 4.84 -12.43
C PRO A 184 5.55 3.85 -13.21
N PRO A 185 4.24 4.15 -13.31
CA PRO A 185 3.52 5.08 -12.45
C PRO A 185 3.50 4.53 -11.01
N TRP A 186 3.54 5.43 -10.02
CA TRP A 186 3.54 4.99 -8.63
C TRP A 186 2.22 4.34 -8.26
N GLN A 187 2.29 3.32 -7.42
CA GLN A 187 1.14 2.50 -7.04
C GLN A 187 0.58 2.97 -5.70
N VAL A 188 -0.71 3.27 -5.67
CA VAL A 188 -1.41 3.71 -4.46
C VAL A 188 -2.15 2.52 -3.85
N PHE A 189 -1.94 2.31 -2.56
CA PHE A 189 -2.73 1.37 -1.75
C PHE A 189 -3.42 2.16 -0.64
N THR A 190 -4.71 2.41 -0.83
CA THR A 190 -5.57 3.07 0.18
C THR A 190 -6.58 2.06 0.71
N ASN A 191 -6.66 1.92 2.03
CA ASN A 191 -7.62 1.04 2.71
C ASN A 191 -8.28 1.82 3.85
N CYS A 192 -9.54 1.55 4.15
CA CYS A 192 -10.23 2.20 5.26
C CYS A 192 -11.09 1.24 6.07
N ALA A 193 -11.39 1.62 7.31
CA ALA A 193 -12.34 0.93 8.15
C ALA A 193 -13.19 1.95 8.92
N PRO A 194 -14.53 1.86 8.84
CA PRO A 194 -15.39 2.64 9.71
C PRO A 194 -15.08 2.34 11.18
N LEU A 195 -15.13 3.35 12.03
CA LEU A 195 -14.81 3.23 13.45
C LEU A 195 -16.07 3.26 14.32
N SER A 196 -16.08 2.41 15.34
CA SER A 196 -17.05 2.46 16.42
C SER A 196 -16.81 3.70 17.27
N GLY A 197 -17.88 4.41 17.66
CA GLY A 197 -17.78 5.50 18.65
C GLY A 197 -17.76 6.93 18.07
N ALA A 198 -17.84 7.09 16.75
CA ALA A 198 -18.30 8.37 16.20
C ALA A 198 -19.67 8.70 16.80
N THR A 199 -19.76 9.83 17.50
CA THR A 199 -21.04 10.30 18.02
C THR A 199 -21.85 10.73 16.80
N SER A 200 -22.73 9.84 16.33
CA SER A 200 -23.55 10.02 15.15
C SER A 200 -24.23 11.40 15.17
N THR A 201 -23.71 12.35 14.41
CA THR A 201 -24.44 13.56 14.02
C THR A 201 -24.88 13.39 12.58
N SER A 202 -25.56 12.29 12.30
CA SER A 202 -26.34 12.10 11.08
C SER A 202 -27.78 11.93 11.50
N SER A 203 -28.58 12.92 11.15
CA SER A 203 -30.02 12.94 11.28
C SER A 203 -30.63 11.76 10.52
N ASP A 204 -30.89 10.67 11.24
CA ASP A 204 -31.84 9.65 10.78
C ASP A 204 -33.23 10.28 10.74
N SER A 205 -33.64 10.69 9.54
CA SER A 205 -35.05 10.93 9.24
C SER A 205 -35.74 9.58 9.07
N THR A 206 -35.94 8.85 10.16
CA THR A 206 -36.90 7.75 10.17
C THR A 206 -38.29 8.35 10.40
N SER A 207 -39.02 8.55 9.31
CA SER A 207 -40.45 8.76 9.34
C SER A 207 -41.11 7.54 10.00
N SER A 208 -41.65 7.73 11.20
CA SER A 208 -42.65 6.83 11.77
C SER A 208 -43.80 7.67 12.33
N THR A 209 -44.89 7.67 11.57
CA THR A 209 -46.21 8.13 11.97
C THR A 209 -46.74 7.26 13.10
N ALA A 210 -46.97 7.83 14.28
CA ALA A 210 -48.03 7.35 15.18
C ALA A 210 -48.52 8.45 16.11
N SER A 211 -49.84 8.63 16.02
CA SER A 211 -50.72 9.60 16.65
C SER A 211 -50.72 9.58 18.20
N SER A 212 -50.71 10.79 18.77
CA SER A 212 -51.56 11.29 19.86
C SER A 212 -51.82 10.43 21.11
N THR A 213 -51.44 10.95 22.28
CA THR A 213 -52.40 11.15 23.38
C THR A 213 -51.96 12.25 24.33
N THR A 214 -52.93 13.13 24.58
CA THR A 214 -52.96 14.31 25.42
C THR A 214 -52.69 14.00 26.90
N THR A 215 -52.00 14.87 27.62
CA THR A 215 -52.44 15.29 28.96
C THR A 215 -51.87 16.66 29.32
N THR A 216 -52.79 17.53 29.71
CA THR A 216 -52.70 18.93 30.09
C THR A 216 -52.04 19.12 31.46
N ALA A 217 -51.21 20.15 31.62
CA ALA A 217 -51.13 20.92 32.86
C ALA A 217 -50.68 22.37 32.58
N THR A 218 -51.64 23.27 32.81
CA THR A 218 -51.65 24.73 32.70
C THR A 218 -50.82 25.38 33.82
N THR A 219 -50.17 26.54 33.57
CA THR A 219 -50.34 27.81 34.34
C THR A 219 -49.51 28.98 33.75
N ALA A 220 -50.26 30.03 33.36
CA ALA A 220 -50.06 31.50 33.29
C ALA A 220 -48.62 32.09 33.16
N THR A 221 -48.29 32.86 32.11
CA THR A 221 -48.71 34.22 31.70
C THR A 221 -48.01 35.36 32.46
N THR A 222 -47.17 36.14 31.76
CA THR A 222 -47.28 37.61 31.62
C THR A 222 -46.39 38.11 30.45
N THR A 223 -47.03 38.69 29.43
CA THR A 223 -46.48 39.70 28.49
C THR A 223 -47.26 41.00 28.78
N PRO A 224 -46.79 42.22 28.39
CA PRO A 224 -47.03 42.64 27.00
C PRO A 224 -46.02 43.64 26.38
N THR A 225 -46.09 43.72 25.04
CA THR A 225 -45.86 44.91 24.15
C THR A 225 -44.40 45.37 23.88
N THR A 226 -43.94 45.78 22.69
CA THR A 226 -44.52 46.31 21.41
C THR A 226 -43.57 46.09 20.20
N THR A 227 -44.17 45.77 19.05
CA THR A 227 -43.85 45.85 17.58
C THR A 227 -43.15 47.18 17.11
N PRO A 228 -42.72 47.47 15.83
CA PRO A 228 -42.60 46.68 14.56
C PRO A 228 -41.31 46.84 13.68
N SER A 229 -41.16 45.88 12.75
CA SER A 229 -40.95 45.97 11.27
C SER A 229 -39.78 46.74 10.63
N ALA A 230 -39.03 46.07 9.73
CA ALA A 230 -38.97 46.46 8.31
C ALA A 230 -38.33 45.38 7.39
N THR A 231 -39.10 45.07 6.35
CA THR A 231 -38.86 44.40 5.05
C THR A 231 -37.58 44.84 4.32
N THR A 232 -36.98 43.98 3.46
CA THR A 232 -36.75 44.21 2.00
C THR A 232 -35.87 43.15 1.30
N LYS A 233 -36.53 42.34 0.46
CA LYS A 233 -36.29 41.99 -0.96
C LYS A 233 -34.95 41.37 -1.45
N ALA A 234 -35.13 40.23 -2.12
CA ALA A 234 -34.24 39.58 -3.09
C ALA A 234 -33.91 40.44 -4.33
N PRO A 235 -32.94 40.00 -5.14
CA PRO A 235 -33.23 39.83 -6.56
C PRO A 235 -32.77 38.48 -7.13
N ALA A 236 -33.59 37.96 -8.05
CA ALA A 236 -33.25 36.92 -9.01
C ALA A 236 -32.43 37.50 -10.17
N THR A 237 -31.60 36.68 -10.81
CA THR A 237 -31.18 36.92 -12.20
C THR A 237 -31.05 35.59 -12.92
N SER A 238 -31.75 35.51 -14.05
CA SER A 238 -31.72 34.46 -15.07
C SER A 238 -30.67 34.78 -16.13
N THR A 239 -30.08 33.75 -16.73
CA THR A 239 -29.57 33.81 -18.11
C THR A 239 -29.48 32.40 -18.69
N THR A 240 -29.89 32.30 -19.96
CA THR A 240 -30.10 31.08 -20.75
C THR A 240 -28.98 30.93 -21.79
N SER A 241 -28.76 29.69 -22.24
CA SER A 241 -28.48 29.27 -23.64
C SER A 241 -27.10 28.64 -23.95
N SER A 242 -27.12 27.30 -24.01
CA SER A 242 -26.82 26.41 -25.17
C SER A 242 -25.56 26.57 -26.04
N ASN A 243 -24.75 25.50 -26.09
CA ASN A 243 -24.23 24.77 -27.27
C ASN A 243 -23.49 23.51 -26.73
N GLY A 244 -23.61 22.27 -27.19
CA GLY A 244 -23.62 21.77 -28.57
C GLY A 244 -22.20 21.31 -28.94
N GLY A 245 -21.88 20.01 -28.78
CA GLY A 245 -20.58 19.44 -29.16
C GLY A 245 -20.48 17.93 -28.88
N GLU A 246 -20.44 17.15 -29.96
CA GLU A 246 -20.40 15.70 -30.04
C GLU A 246 -18.96 15.16 -30.14
N ALA A 247 -18.82 13.85 -29.88
CA ALA A 247 -17.72 12.93 -30.22
C ALA A 247 -16.47 12.90 -29.31
N ALA A 248 -16.27 11.77 -28.62
CA ALA A 248 -15.43 10.67 -29.11
C ALA A 248 -15.17 9.67 -27.96
N SER A 249 -15.65 8.44 -28.14
CA SER A 249 -15.35 7.31 -27.28
C SER A 249 -14.08 6.65 -27.84
N GLU A 250 -12.95 6.81 -27.16
CA GLU A 250 -11.80 5.92 -27.37
C GLU A 250 -11.59 5.04 -26.14
N ALA A 251 -11.60 3.74 -26.41
CA ALA A 251 -11.41 2.66 -25.46
C ALA A 251 -9.96 2.64 -24.97
N SER A 252 -9.77 2.61 -23.65
CA SER A 252 -8.47 2.35 -23.02
C SER A 252 -8.26 0.84 -22.94
N THR A 253 -7.27 0.34 -23.69
CA THR A 253 -6.75 -1.02 -23.59
C THR A 253 -6.05 -1.17 -22.25
N ALA A 254 -6.56 -2.06 -21.39
CA ALA A 254 -5.88 -2.52 -20.19
C ALA A 254 -4.60 -3.28 -20.60
N ALA A 255 -3.45 -2.86 -20.10
CA ALA A 255 -2.21 -3.61 -20.19
C ALA A 255 -2.19 -4.65 -19.07
N ASP A 256 -2.24 -5.93 -19.45
CA ASP A 256 -1.85 -7.07 -18.63
C ASP A 256 -0.42 -6.84 -18.10
N TYR A 257 -0.26 -6.72 -16.78
CA TYR A 257 1.05 -6.74 -16.11
C TYR A 257 1.20 -8.04 -15.32
N ASP A 258 1.46 -9.13 -16.04
CA ASP A 258 1.94 -10.36 -15.43
C ASP A 258 3.09 -10.90 -16.27
N THR A 259 4.31 -10.48 -15.98
CA THR A 259 5.53 -11.23 -16.30
C THR A 259 6.63 -10.79 -15.36
N ALA A 260 6.62 -11.36 -14.16
CA ALA A 260 7.83 -11.55 -13.40
C ALA A 260 8.55 -12.80 -13.91
N SER A 261 9.72 -12.59 -14.49
CA SER A 261 10.94 -13.38 -14.34
C SER A 261 10.77 -14.87 -14.00
N ALA A 262 10.89 -15.73 -15.01
CA ALA A 262 11.40 -17.08 -14.85
C ALA A 262 12.61 -17.27 -15.76
N ALA A 263 13.79 -17.24 -15.17
CA ALA A 263 15.03 -17.62 -15.81
C ALA A 263 15.15 -19.14 -15.92
N SER A 264 15.73 -19.58 -17.04
CA SER A 264 16.41 -20.86 -17.27
C SER A 264 15.54 -22.13 -17.35
N GLU A 265 15.42 -22.68 -18.56
CA GLU A 265 16.03 -23.97 -18.88
C GLU A 265 16.14 -24.13 -20.41
N GLY A 266 17.36 -24.40 -20.87
CA GLY A 266 17.67 -24.61 -22.28
C GLY A 266 17.10 -25.93 -22.79
N THR A 267 16.65 -25.92 -24.05
CA THR A 267 16.45 -27.15 -24.82
C THR A 267 17.06 -26.94 -26.20
N GLU A 268 18.08 -27.74 -26.47
CA GLU A 268 18.82 -27.78 -27.72
C GLU A 268 17.92 -28.11 -28.92
N ALA A 269 18.05 -27.31 -29.98
CA ALA A 269 17.58 -27.67 -31.30
C ALA A 269 18.59 -28.62 -31.96
N SER A 270 18.17 -29.86 -32.19
CA SER A 270 18.84 -30.81 -33.07
C SER A 270 18.97 -30.25 -34.49
N THR A 271 20.20 -30.14 -35.00
CA THR A 271 20.47 -30.15 -36.44
C THR A 271 21.63 -31.11 -36.71
N THR A 272 21.33 -32.09 -37.56
CA THR A 272 22.24 -33.15 -38.00
C THR A 272 23.07 -32.73 -39.21
N SER A 273 24.32 -33.20 -39.20
CA SER A 273 25.19 -33.55 -40.33
C SER A 273 25.96 -32.43 -41.06
N ALA A 274 27.27 -32.39 -40.81
CA ALA A 274 28.27 -32.91 -41.77
C ALA A 274 29.66 -32.98 -41.13
N SER A 275 30.24 -34.19 -41.11
CA SER A 275 31.65 -34.42 -40.76
C SER A 275 32.58 -34.04 -41.91
N ALA A 276 33.66 -33.33 -41.58
CA ALA A 276 34.93 -33.43 -42.28
C ALA A 276 36.07 -33.33 -41.25
N ASP A 277 36.86 -34.39 -41.22
CA ASP A 277 38.09 -34.58 -40.45
C ASP A 277 39.17 -33.55 -40.88
N VAL A 278 40.06 -33.14 -39.96
CA VAL A 278 41.52 -33.04 -40.13
C VAL A 278 42.19 -32.15 -39.05
N ALA A 279 43.14 -32.81 -38.35
CA ALA A 279 44.41 -32.36 -37.77
C ALA A 279 44.49 -31.31 -36.63
N THR A 280 44.84 -31.86 -35.47
CA THR A 280 45.85 -31.39 -34.49
C THR A 280 46.75 -30.24 -34.91
N THR A 281 46.86 -29.22 -34.06
CA THR A 281 48.12 -28.52 -33.77
C THR A 281 48.16 -28.08 -32.31
N GLU A 282 49.18 -28.57 -31.61
CA GLU A 282 49.65 -28.04 -30.33
C GLU A 282 50.21 -26.63 -30.53
N THR A 283 50.08 -25.74 -29.54
CA THR A 283 51.03 -24.63 -29.37
C THR A 283 51.20 -24.35 -27.89
N GLU A 284 52.47 -24.44 -27.49
CA GLU A 284 53.02 -24.26 -26.15
C GLU A 284 52.80 -22.85 -25.59
N ALA A 285 52.63 -22.76 -24.27
CA ALA A 285 52.92 -21.57 -23.49
C ALA A 285 54.21 -21.81 -22.69
N PRO A 286 55.21 -20.90 -22.69
CA PRO A 286 56.40 -21.09 -21.89
C PRO A 286 56.17 -20.62 -20.45
N ALA A 287 56.50 -21.50 -19.50
CA ALA A 287 57.11 -21.14 -18.21
C ALA A 287 58.55 -20.65 -18.50
N THR A 288 59.33 -19.95 -17.66
CA THR A 288 59.51 -19.84 -16.20
C THR A 288 60.47 -18.63 -16.01
N THR A 289 60.50 -17.85 -14.93
CA THR A 289 61.38 -18.01 -13.74
C THR A 289 61.19 -16.74 -12.88
N THR A 290 60.79 -16.81 -11.59
CA THR A 290 61.50 -17.25 -10.36
C THR A 290 62.53 -16.26 -9.83
N THR A 291 62.25 -15.71 -8.63
CA THR A 291 63.17 -15.56 -7.46
C THR A 291 62.33 -14.95 -6.32
N THR A 292 61.77 -15.72 -5.38
CA THR A 292 62.32 -16.36 -4.16
C THR A 292 62.90 -15.39 -3.12
N SER A 293 62.25 -15.33 -1.94
CA SER A 293 62.79 -15.22 -0.55
C SER A 293 61.59 -15.04 0.40
N THR A 294 61.01 -16.07 1.04
CA THR A 294 61.38 -16.68 2.35
C THR A 294 61.61 -15.62 3.43
N THR A 295 60.83 -15.51 4.51
CA THR A 295 60.79 -16.44 5.66
C THR A 295 59.57 -16.16 6.56
N SER A 296 59.06 -17.22 7.20
CA SER A 296 57.90 -17.31 8.11
C SER A 296 58.38 -17.37 9.60
N PRO A 297 57.56 -17.77 10.59
CA PRO A 297 56.43 -17.08 11.24
C PRO A 297 56.65 -16.92 12.77
N SER A 298 55.69 -16.32 13.49
CA SER A 298 55.42 -16.75 14.87
C SER A 298 54.02 -16.35 15.34
N THR A 299 53.20 -17.35 15.63
CA THR A 299 51.99 -17.27 16.46
C THR A 299 52.34 -17.72 17.88
N THR A 300 51.86 -17.02 18.91
CA THR A 300 51.62 -17.62 20.24
C THR A 300 50.50 -16.86 20.97
N THR A 301 49.60 -17.67 21.52
CA THR A 301 48.38 -17.41 22.29
C THR A 301 48.66 -16.91 23.72
N THR A 302 47.62 -16.37 24.40
CA THR A 302 47.21 -16.68 25.82
C THR A 302 46.99 -15.43 26.73
N THR A 303 45.72 -15.21 27.12
CA THR A 303 45.12 -14.74 28.43
C THR A 303 45.77 -13.57 29.20
N THR A 304 45.09 -12.65 29.93
CA THR A 304 44.03 -12.81 30.96
C THR A 304 43.60 -11.42 31.50
N ALA A 305 42.31 -11.30 31.88
CA ALA A 305 41.66 -10.53 32.95
C ALA A 305 42.23 -9.24 33.60
N LYS A 306 41.36 -8.22 33.63
CA LYS A 306 40.92 -7.34 34.75
C LYS A 306 41.80 -7.21 36.01
N CYS A 307 42.17 -5.98 36.37
CA CYS A 307 41.90 -5.43 37.71
C CYS A 307 41.98 -3.89 37.79
N SER A 308 41.10 -3.34 38.62
CA SER A 308 40.81 -1.92 38.89
C SER A 308 41.90 -1.17 39.67
N ARG A 309 41.98 0.17 39.57
CA ARG A 309 41.71 1.13 40.68
C ARG A 309 42.06 2.60 40.36
N ARG A 310 41.16 3.43 40.89
CA ARG A 310 41.01 4.88 41.07
C ARG A 310 42.22 5.62 41.69
N ARG A 311 42.46 6.86 41.26
CA ARG A 311 43.01 8.05 41.96
C ARG A 311 42.84 9.23 40.99
N SER A 312 42.43 10.44 41.35
CA SER A 312 42.04 11.11 42.57
C SER A 312 41.12 12.27 42.16
#